data_AF-A0A6N6K8T5-F1
#
_entry.id   AF-A0A6N6K8T5-F1
#
_cell.length_a   1.000
_cell.length_b   1.000
_cell.length_c   1.000
_cell.angle_alpha   90.00
_cell.angle_beta   90.00
_cell.angle_gamma   90.00
#
_symmetry.space_group_name_H-M   'P 1'
#
loop_
_entity.id
_entity.type
_entity.pdbx_description
1 polymer ?
#
loop_
_entity_poly.entity_id
_entity_poly.type
_entity_poly.pdbx_seq_one_letter_code
_entity_poly.pdbx_strand_id
1 'polypeptide(L)'
;MGYTEVRQADIQIDIYGDNAGDRAIALETVFASSFGYEKIKELDERLAPLYSSAAIQAPMINAESQWQERYLLTLSLQAHITVSFPQDYFDKAEITSQQVDI
;
A
#
# COMPACT_ATOMS: atom_id res chain seq x y z
N MET A 1 -2.65 2.09 -24.05
CA MET A 1 -2.45 0.72 -23.51
C MET A 1 -2.13 0.88 -22.04
N GLY A 2 -2.99 0.41 -21.13
CA GLY A 2 -2.77 0.54 -19.68
C GLY A 2 -2.02 -0.68 -19.15
N TYR A 3 -1.01 -0.47 -18.31
CA TYR A 3 -0.31 -1.53 -17.62
C TYR A 3 -0.84 -1.59 -16.19
N THR A 4 -1.40 -2.74 -15.81
CA THR A 4 -1.78 -3.01 -14.43
C THR A 4 -0.74 -3.94 -13.82
N GLU A 5 -0.03 -3.44 -12.81
CA GLU A 5 0.90 -4.24 -12.01
C GLU A 5 0.30 -4.45 -10.63
N VAL A 6 0.41 -5.67 -10.14
CA VAL A 6 0.01 -6.03 -8.78
C VAL A 6 1.25 -6.01 -7.91
N ARG A 7 1.27 -5.14 -6.90
CA ARG A 7 2.40 -5.01 -5.97
C ARG A 7 2.01 -5.38 -4.55
N GLN A 8 2.94 -5.95 -3.82
CA GLN A 8 2.85 -6.11 -2.38
C GLN A 8 3.49 -4.91 -1.68
N ALA A 9 2.82 -4.36 -0.69
CA ALA A 9 3.32 -3.33 0.20
C ALA A 9 3.32 -3.87 1.63
N ASP A 10 4.50 -3.86 2.24
CA ASP A 10 4.70 -4.31 3.62
C ASP A 10 4.89 -3.09 4.51
N ILE A 11 4.01 -2.92 5.49
CA ILE A 11 4.02 -1.80 6.42
C ILE A 11 4.43 -2.32 7.79
N GLN A 12 5.60 -1.93 8.26
CA GLN A 12 6.02 -2.21 9.62
C GLN A 12 5.36 -1.24 10.59
N ILE A 13 4.74 -1.77 11.63
CA ILE A 13 4.10 -1.02 12.70
C ILE A 13 4.81 -1.34 14.01
N ASP A 14 5.22 -0.27 14.68
CA ASP A 14 5.85 -0.31 15.99
C ASP A 14 4.88 0.27 17.02
N ILE A 15 4.50 -0.56 17.99
CA ILE A 15 3.56 -0.22 19.04
C ILE A 15 4.31 -0.06 20.36
N TYR A 16 4.16 1.09 20.99
CA TYR A 16 4.82 1.45 22.24
C TYR A 16 3.82 1.71 23.37
N GLY A 17 4.32 1.63 24.61
CA GLY A 17 3.64 2.07 25.83
C GLY A 17 2.88 0.97 26.55
N ASP A 18 2.15 1.36 27.59
CA ASP A 18 1.38 0.41 28.40
C ASP A 18 0.38 -0.35 27.54
N ASN A 19 0.31 -1.65 27.78
CA ASN A 19 -0.56 -2.56 27.05
C ASN A 19 -0.27 -2.63 25.54
N ALA A 20 1.00 -2.48 25.15
CA ALA A 20 1.44 -2.58 23.77
C ALA A 20 1.17 -3.98 23.19
N GLY A 21 1.28 -5.03 24.02
CA GLY A 21 1.01 -6.41 23.62
C GLY A 21 -0.45 -6.65 23.19
N ASP A 22 -1.42 -6.30 24.04
CA ASP A 22 -2.84 -6.48 23.71
C ASP A 22 -3.24 -5.68 22.47
N ARG A 23 -2.70 -4.46 22.33
CA ARG A 23 -2.95 -3.62 21.15
C ARG A 23 -2.38 -4.22 19.88
N ALA A 24 -1.20 -4.84 19.95
CA ALA A 24 -0.60 -5.52 18.81
C ALA A 24 -1.45 -6.72 18.36
N ILE A 25 -1.92 -7.53 19.31
CA ILE A 25 -2.82 -8.68 19.03
C ILE A 25 -4.17 -8.20 18.49
N ALA A 26 -4.73 -7.13 19.06
CA ALA A 26 -5.98 -6.54 18.59
C ALA A 26 -5.83 -6.04 17.14
N LEU A 27 -4.72 -5.38 16.81
CA LEU A 27 -4.45 -4.91 15.46
C LEU A 27 -4.28 -6.07 14.47
N GLU A 28 -3.53 -7.11 14.84
CA GLU A 28 -3.39 -8.34 14.06
C GLU A 28 -4.77 -8.95 13.75
N THR A 29 -5.60 -9.11 14.79
CA THR A 29 -6.95 -9.69 14.70
C THR A 29 -7.87 -8.85 13.82
N VAL A 30 -7.88 -7.53 14.01
CA VAL A 30 -8.72 -6.62 13.23
C VAL A 30 -8.28 -6.57 11.77
N PHE A 31 -6.98 -6.52 11.51
CA PHE A 31 -6.45 -6.48 10.15
C PHE A 31 -6.79 -7.74 9.34
N ALA A 32 -6.72 -8.92 9.98
CA ALA A 32 -7.08 -10.20 9.36
C ALA A 32 -8.61 -10.44 9.29
N SER A 33 -9.42 -9.61 9.94
CA SER A 33 -10.88 -9.79 9.97
C SER A 33 -11.56 -9.27 8.69
N SER A 34 -12.79 -9.75 8.44
CA SER A 34 -13.63 -9.21 7.36
C SER A 34 -13.90 -7.72 7.52
N PHE A 35 -14.02 -7.23 8.76
CA PHE A 35 -14.17 -5.81 9.05
C PHE A 35 -12.96 -5.00 8.58
N GLY A 36 -11.74 -5.47 8.84
CA GLY A 36 -10.51 -4.81 8.37
C GLY A 36 -10.43 -4.80 6.84
N TYR A 37 -10.80 -5.90 6.20
CA TYR A 37 -10.88 -6.00 4.74
C TYR A 37 -11.85 -4.99 4.13
N GLU A 38 -13.08 -4.92 4.65
CA GLU A 38 -14.10 -3.98 4.19
C GLU A 38 -13.65 -2.53 4.36
N LYS A 39 -13.06 -2.17 5.50
CA LYS A 39 -12.57 -0.82 5.75
C LYS A 39 -11.42 -0.40 4.83
N ILE A 40 -10.51 -1.31 4.50
CA ILE A 40 -9.43 -1.03 3.55
C ILE A 40 -9.99 -0.85 2.14
N LYS A 41 -10.98 -1.68 1.75
CA LYS A 41 -11.68 -1.54 0.46
C LYS A 41 -12.50 -0.26 0.35
N GLU A 42 -13.10 0.21 1.44
CA GLU A 42 -13.79 1.51 1.50
C GLU A 42 -12.83 2.69 1.27
N LEU A 43 -11.57 2.59 1.72
CA LEU A 43 -10.56 3.62 1.50
C LEU A 43 -10.08 3.67 0.04
N ASP A 44 -9.76 2.50 -0.50
CA ASP A 44 -9.37 2.35 -1.91
C ASP A 44 -9.64 0.90 -2.37
N GLU A 45 -10.49 0.77 -3.38
CA GLU A 45 -10.87 -0.50 -3.99
C GLU A 45 -9.67 -1.29 -4.58
N ARG A 46 -8.56 -0.61 -4.88
CA ARG A 46 -7.32 -1.21 -5.39
C ARG A 46 -6.45 -1.83 -4.31
N LEU A 47 -6.73 -1.58 -3.04
CA LEU A 47 -6.00 -2.14 -1.91
C LEU A 47 -6.71 -3.39 -1.40
N ALA A 48 -5.96 -4.43 -1.04
CA ALA A 48 -6.49 -5.62 -0.39
C ALA A 48 -5.51 -6.08 0.69
N PRO A 49 -5.92 -6.23 1.97
CA PRO A 49 -5.06 -6.82 2.98
C PRO A 49 -4.81 -8.30 2.65
N LEU A 50 -3.57 -8.77 2.88
CA LEU A 50 -3.16 -10.15 2.62
C LEU A 50 -3.01 -10.92 3.93
N TYR A 51 -2.02 -10.55 4.74
CA TYR A 51 -1.73 -11.16 6.02
C TYR A 51 -0.97 -10.18 6.92
N SER A 52 -1.02 -10.42 8.21
CA SER A 52 -0.17 -9.77 9.21
C SER A 52 0.88 -10.77 9.70
N SER A 53 2.09 -10.28 9.99
CA SER A 53 3.03 -11.06 10.80
C SER A 53 2.53 -11.15 12.24
N ALA A 54 2.97 -12.18 12.96
CA ALA A 54 2.76 -12.24 14.40
C ALA A 54 3.39 -11.02 15.09
N ALA A 55 2.76 -10.56 16.17
CA ALA A 55 3.30 -9.52 17.03
C ALA A 55 4.55 -10.04 17.78
N ILE A 56 5.69 -9.40 17.56
CA ILE A 56 6.98 -9.73 18.20
C ILE A 56 7.30 -8.68 19.24
N GLN A 57 7.51 -9.11 20.49
CA GLN A 57 8.03 -8.23 21.53
C GLN A 57 9.51 -7.95 21.27
N ALA A 58 9.85 -6.68 21.08
CA ALA A 58 11.22 -6.24 20.87
C ALA A 58 11.59 -5.23 21.96
N PRO A 59 12.34 -5.62 23.00
CA PRO A 59 12.69 -4.71 24.08
C PRO A 59 13.49 -3.51 23.55
N MET A 60 13.12 -2.31 24.00
CA MET A 60 13.84 -1.08 23.67
C MET A 60 14.18 -0.31 24.94
N ILE A 61 15.40 0.22 24.99
CA ILE A 61 15.83 1.16 26.02
C ILE A 61 15.71 2.55 25.40
N ASN A 62 14.97 3.44 26.06
CA ASN A 62 14.81 4.81 25.58
C ASN A 62 16.05 5.67 25.88
N ALA A 63 16.05 6.92 25.41
CA ALA A 63 17.16 7.85 25.63
C ALA A 63 17.44 8.16 27.13
N GLU A 64 16.47 7.89 28.01
CA GLU A 64 16.54 8.10 29.46
C GLU A 64 16.92 6.82 30.22
N SER A 65 17.39 5.78 29.51
CA SER A 65 17.75 4.47 30.08
C SER A 65 16.60 3.71 30.77
N GLN A 66 15.37 4.02 30.40
CA GLN A 66 14.19 3.29 30.89
C GLN A 66 13.76 2.20 29.92
N TRP A 67 13.27 1.10 30.49
CA TRP A 67 12.66 0.02 29.73
C TRP A 67 11.34 0.48 29.11
N GLN A 68 11.20 0.28 27.80
CA GLN A 68 9.94 0.50 27.10
C GLN A 68 9.46 -0.80 26.49
N GLU A 69 8.17 -1.09 26.70
CA GLU A 69 7.48 -2.14 26.00
C GLU A 69 7.27 -1.71 24.54
N ARG A 70 7.81 -2.51 23.61
CA ARG A 70 7.67 -2.32 22.17
C ARG A 70 7.28 -3.64 21.52
N TYR A 71 6.24 -3.57 20.71
CA TYR A 71 5.77 -4.66 19.88
C TYR A 71 5.88 -4.28 18.40
N LEU A 72 6.31 -5.24 17.60
CA LEU A 72 6.53 -5.11 16.17
C LEU A 72 5.58 -6.04 15.44
N LEU A 73 4.90 -5.53 14.43
CA LEU A 73 4.17 -6.35 13.47
C LEU A 73 4.29 -5.76 12.07
N THR A 74 4.19 -6.60 11.05
CA THR A 74 4.19 -6.18 9.65
C THR A 74 2.84 -6.49 9.05
N LEU A 75 2.18 -5.48 8.51
CA LEU A 75 0.93 -5.61 7.76
C LEU A 75 1.27 -5.68 6.27
N SER A 76 0.92 -6.79 5.63
CA SER A 76 1.13 -6.99 4.20
C SER A 76 -0.17 -6.75 3.44
N LEU A 77 -0.12 -5.90 2.43
CA LEU A 77 -1.25 -5.58 1.57
C LEU A 77 -0.88 -5.64 0.10
N GLN A 78 -1.85 -5.95 -0.74
CA GLN A 78 -1.72 -5.93 -2.18
C GLN A 78 -2.32 -4.62 -2.72
N ALA A 79 -1.57 -3.92 -3.56
CA ALA A 79 -1.99 -2.72 -4.25
C ALA A 79 -2.01 -2.96 -5.76
N HIS A 80 -3.16 -2.72 -6.39
CA HIS A 80 -3.30 -2.78 -7.84
C HIS A 80 -3.01 -1.41 -8.42
N ILE A 81 -1.85 -1.26 -9.07
CA ILE A 81 -1.43 0.01 -9.66
C ILE A 81 -1.68 -0.07 -11.16
N THR A 82 -2.67 0.68 -11.64
CA THR A 82 -2.92 0.85 -13.08
C THR A 82 -2.27 2.15 -13.54
N VAL A 83 -1.28 2.03 -14.41
CA VAL A 83 -0.66 3.17 -15.09
C VAL A 83 -1.22 3.26 -16.50
N SER A 84 -1.94 4.34 -16.78
CA SER A 84 -2.41 4.67 -18.12
C SER A 84 -1.51 5.75 -18.73
N PHE A 85 -1.01 5.47 -19.93
CA PHE A 85 -0.32 6.46 -20.74
C PHE A 85 -1.30 7.05 -21.75
N PRO A 86 -1.38 8.39 -21.90
CA PRO A 86 -2.06 8.97 -23.05
C PRO A 86 -1.33 8.49 -24.31
N GLN A 87 -2.10 7.96 -25.26
CA GLN A 87 -1.59 7.57 -26.56
C GLN A 87 -1.65 8.80 -27.46
N ASP A 88 -0.50 9.37 -27.79
CA ASP A 88 -0.42 10.44 -28.78
C ASP A 88 -0.65 9.84 -30.17
N TYR A 89 -1.84 10.06 -30.73
CA TYR A 89 -2.15 9.74 -32.13
C TYR A 89 -1.62 10.85 -33.06
N PHE A 90 -1.23 10.49 -34.28
CA PHE A 90 -1.29 11.44 -35.40
C PHE A 90 -2.73 11.48 -35.91
N ASP A 91 -3.49 12.52 -35.54
CA ASP A 91 -4.92 12.65 -35.92
C ASP A 91 -5.13 13.46 -37.22
N LYS A 92 -4.14 14.23 -37.68
CA LYS A 92 -4.23 14.99 -38.94
C LYS A 92 -2.93 15.01 -39.73
N ALA A 93 -3.02 14.59 -40.99
CA ALA A 93 -2.01 14.87 -42.01
C ALA A 93 -2.43 16.13 -42.77
N GLU A 94 -1.72 17.24 -42.60
CA GLU A 94 -1.85 18.40 -43.49
C GLU A 94 -1.17 18.07 -44.81
N ILE A 95 -1.97 17.63 -45.79
CA ILE A 95 -1.51 17.45 -47.18
C ILE A 95 -1.62 18.80 -47.87
N THR A 96 -0.48 19.42 -48.16
CA THR A 96 -0.41 20.54 -49.12
C THR A 96 0.02 19.99 -50.47
N SER A 97 -0.80 20.15 -51.49
CA SER A 97 -0.43 19.88 -52.88
C SER A 97 -0.01 21.19 -53.55
N GLN A 98 1.27 21.30 -53.92
CA GLN A 98 1.70 22.29 -54.90
C GLN A 98 1.55 21.70 -56.29
N GLN A 99 0.77 22.36 -57.13
CA GLN A 99 0.66 22.02 -58.55
C GLN A 99 1.90 22.56 -59.27
N VAL A 100 2.63 21.68 -59.96
CA VAL A 100 3.71 22.07 -60.87
C VAL A 100 3.07 22.31 -62.22
N ASP A 101 3.07 23.56 -62.69
CA ASP A 101 2.72 23.89 -64.07
C ASP A 101 3.76 23.29 -65.03
N ILE A 102 3.31 22.42 -65.93
CA ILE A 102 3.96 22.06 -67.19
C ILE A 102 2.92 21.87 -68.29
#